data_AF-A0A9D7HNE7-F1
#
_entry.id   AF-A0A9D7HNE7-F1
#
_cell.length_a   1.000
_cell.length_b   1.000
_cell.length_c   1.000
_cell.angle_alpha   90.00
_cell.angle_beta   90.00
_cell.angle_gamma   90.00
#
_symmetry.space_group_name_H-M   'P 1'
#
loop_
_entity.id
_entity.type
_entity.pdbx_description
1 polymer ?
#
loop_
_entity_poly.entity_id
_entity_poly.type
_entity_poly.pdbx_seq_one_letter_code
_entity_poly.pdbx_strand_id
1 'polypeptide(L)'
;MKDDSLVLTIRGRKFTPAFSLNVGKYKIDTKGVQTEVDAGYEGKSKIVLIEAKDSRLANVIIRQMYYPYRQWKIETGKEVVPVFFEKSGDTGRIRIWQLEFTDDNDYNSIRVVRSGTYFIDQAHLNTKSSATSGSSNTF
;
A
#
# COMPACT_ATOMS: atom_id res chain seq x y z
N MET A 1 6.49 14.12 1.73
CA MET A 1 7.64 13.22 1.53
C MET A 1 8.22 13.58 0.18
N LYS A 2 9.46 14.07 0.16
CA LYS A 2 10.22 14.30 -1.07
C LYS A 2 11.45 13.42 -0.94
N ASP A 3 11.46 12.31 -1.66
CA ASP A 3 12.54 11.34 -1.69
C ASP A 3 12.66 10.82 -3.12
N ASP A 4 13.58 11.40 -3.86
CA ASP A 4 13.77 11.12 -5.28
C ASP A 4 14.52 9.79 -5.50
N SER A 5 14.88 9.07 -4.42
CA SER A 5 15.53 7.76 -4.49
C SER A 5 14.56 6.58 -4.47
N LEU A 6 13.25 6.82 -4.35
CA LEU A 6 12.24 5.78 -4.28
C LEU A 6 12.15 4.99 -5.58
N VAL A 7 12.38 3.68 -5.49
CA VAL A 7 12.22 2.73 -6.60
C VAL A 7 11.23 1.64 -6.17
N LEU A 8 10.36 1.22 -7.09
CA LEU A 8 9.45 0.10 -6.85
C LEU A 8 10.26 -1.20 -6.76
N THR A 9 10.43 -1.75 -5.55
CA THR A 9 11.22 -2.98 -5.32
C THR A 9 10.44 -4.06 -4.59
N ILE A 10 9.32 -3.74 -3.97
CA ILE A 10 8.57 -4.64 -3.09
C ILE A 10 7.18 -4.89 -3.69
N ARG A 11 6.86 -6.14 -4.02
CA ARG A 11 5.54 -6.55 -4.50
C ARG A 11 5.26 -8.02 -4.18
N GLY A 12 3.97 -8.34 -4.14
CA GLY A 12 3.49 -9.72 -4.04
C GLY A 12 3.60 -10.27 -2.63
N ARG A 13 3.66 -11.60 -2.52
CA ARG A 13 3.55 -12.30 -1.25
C ARG A 13 4.91 -12.61 -0.64
N LYS A 14 5.02 -12.42 0.66
CA LYS A 14 6.14 -12.90 1.48
C LYS A 14 5.64 -13.48 2.79
N PHE A 15 6.51 -14.21 3.48
CA PHE A 15 6.27 -14.63 4.85
C PHE A 15 6.98 -13.70 5.82
N THR A 16 6.32 -13.34 6.91
CA THR A 16 6.94 -12.48 7.93
C THR A 16 8.05 -13.22 8.68
N PRO A 17 9.09 -12.49 9.13
CA PRO A 17 9.98 -12.98 10.18
C PRO A 17 9.20 -13.23 11.49
N ALA A 18 9.88 -13.79 12.48
CA ALA A 18 9.32 -13.90 13.82
C ALA A 18 9.31 -12.52 14.50
N PHE A 19 8.20 -12.14 15.13
CA PHE A 19 8.10 -10.96 15.98
C PHE A 19 6.96 -11.09 16.99
N SER A 20 6.98 -10.25 18.02
CA SER A 20 5.89 -10.14 18.99
C SER A 20 5.13 -8.82 18.80
N LEU A 21 3.84 -8.84 19.10
CA LEU A 21 2.96 -7.68 19.12
C LEU A 21 1.99 -7.76 20.29
N ASN A 22 1.54 -6.60 20.75
CA ASN A 22 0.46 -6.44 21.71
C ASN A 22 -0.81 -6.03 20.97
N VAL A 23 -1.93 -6.64 21.33
CA VAL A 23 -3.28 -6.26 20.91
C VAL A 23 -4.07 -5.97 22.17
N GLY A 24 -4.11 -4.70 22.57
CA GLY A 24 -4.59 -4.32 23.90
C GLY A 24 -3.74 -5.00 24.98
N LYS A 25 -4.37 -5.81 25.84
CA LYS A 25 -3.68 -6.54 26.93
C LYS A 25 -3.05 -7.87 26.51
N TYR A 26 -3.26 -8.31 25.28
CA TYR A 26 -2.82 -9.64 24.83
C TYR A 26 -1.51 -9.53 24.04
N LYS A 27 -0.51 -10.30 24.46
CA LYS A 27 0.72 -10.49 23.68
C LYS A 27 0.53 -11.66 22.71
N ILE A 28 0.91 -11.45 21.46
CA ILE A 28 0.88 -12.44 20.40
C ILE A 28 2.29 -12.58 19.85
N ASP A 29 2.76 -13.82 19.74
CA ASP A 29 3.98 -14.15 19.02
C ASP A 29 3.60 -14.68 17.64
N THR A 30 4.21 -14.11 16.61
CA THR A 30 3.91 -14.44 15.21
C THR A 30 5.17 -14.82 14.48
N LYS A 31 5.06 -15.79 13.57
CA LYS A 31 6.12 -16.24 12.68
C LYS A 31 5.50 -16.84 11.43
N GLY A 32 6.08 -16.55 10.26
CA GLY A 32 5.66 -17.19 9.01
C GLY A 32 4.23 -16.86 8.60
N VAL A 33 3.72 -15.69 8.97
CA VAL A 33 2.43 -15.22 8.46
C VAL A 33 2.63 -14.73 7.03
N GLN A 34 1.80 -15.19 6.10
CA GLN A 34 1.84 -14.68 4.74
C GLN A 34 1.26 -13.26 4.69
N THR A 35 1.99 -12.35 4.07
CA THR A 35 1.61 -10.98 3.76
C THR A 35 1.57 -10.81 2.24
N GLU A 36 0.80 -9.83 1.77
CA GLU A 36 0.77 -9.39 0.37
C GLU A 36 0.94 -7.88 0.36
N VAL A 37 1.79 -7.37 -0.54
CA VAL A 37 2.00 -5.94 -0.75
C VAL A 37 1.70 -5.59 -2.20
N ASP A 38 0.76 -4.68 -2.43
CA ASP A 38 0.39 -4.22 -3.78
C ASP A 38 1.55 -3.47 -4.45
N ALA A 39 2.16 -2.54 -3.72
CA ALA A 39 3.37 -1.83 -4.15
C ALA A 39 4.15 -1.30 -2.95
N GLY A 40 5.44 -1.58 -2.89
CA GLY A 40 6.36 -0.97 -1.95
C GLY A 40 7.53 -0.34 -2.68
N TYR A 41 7.77 0.94 -2.36
CA TYR A 41 8.84 1.74 -2.92
C TYR A 41 9.94 1.89 -1.88
N GLU A 42 11.15 1.51 -2.25
CA GLU A 42 12.31 1.57 -1.39
C GLU A 42 13.21 2.72 -1.82
N GLY A 43 13.56 3.57 -0.87
CA GLY A 43 14.55 4.62 -1.01
C GLY A 43 15.78 4.33 -0.16
N LYS A 44 16.69 5.30 -0.09
CA LYS A 44 17.93 5.17 0.69
C LYS A 44 17.66 4.94 2.18
N SER A 45 16.75 5.70 2.78
CA SER A 45 16.51 5.67 4.23
C SER A 45 15.12 5.19 4.64
N LYS A 46 14.20 5.01 3.69
CA LYS A 46 12.80 4.67 3.98
C LYS A 46 12.20 3.72 2.96
N ILE A 47 11.12 3.07 3.35
CA ILE A 47 10.24 2.27 2.50
C ILE A 47 8.84 2.87 2.60
N VAL A 48 8.17 3.02 1.47
CA VAL A 48 6.76 3.41 1.38
C VAL A 48 5.97 2.19 0.94
N LEU A 49 5.06 1.69 1.79
CA LEU A 49 4.20 0.55 1.46
C LEU A 49 2.80 1.06 1.13
N ILE A 50 2.31 0.73 -0.06
CA ILE A 50 0.99 1.14 -0.54
C ILE A 50 0.06 -0.06 -0.50
N GLU A 51 -1.06 0.11 0.19
CA GLU A 51 -2.23 -0.77 0.14
C GLU A 51 -3.33 -0.07 -0.67
N ALA A 52 -3.80 -0.67 -1.75
CA ALA A 52 -4.78 -0.10 -2.65
C ALA A 52 -6.14 -0.83 -2.55
N LYS A 53 -7.24 -0.06 -2.45
CA LYS A 53 -8.61 -0.60 -2.43
C LYS A 53 -9.55 0.19 -3.34
N ASP A 54 -10.53 -0.52 -3.89
CA ASP A 54 -11.72 0.09 -4.48
C ASP A 54 -12.69 0.44 -3.35
N SER A 55 -13.24 1.66 -3.35
CA SER A 55 -14.11 2.17 -2.28
C SER A 55 -15.36 1.33 -2.06
N ARG A 56 -15.84 0.61 -3.09
CA ARG A 56 -17.02 -0.27 -2.99
C ARG A 56 -16.73 -1.56 -2.22
N LEU A 57 -15.45 -1.90 -2.08
CA LEU A 57 -14.96 -3.11 -1.42
C LEU A 57 -14.20 -2.79 -0.13
N ALA A 58 -14.30 -1.56 0.37
CA ALA A 58 -13.48 -1.06 1.47
C ALA A 58 -13.96 -1.58 2.83
N ASN A 59 -13.46 -2.75 3.21
CA ASN A 59 -13.26 -3.12 4.61
C ASN A 59 -11.75 -3.29 4.81
N VAL A 60 -11.12 -2.40 5.59
CA VAL A 60 -9.68 -2.43 5.84
C VAL A 60 -9.45 -3.00 7.22
N ILE A 61 -8.71 -4.12 7.29
CA ILE A 61 -8.23 -4.64 8.55
C ILE A 61 -6.80 -4.18 8.77
N ILE A 62 -6.48 -3.73 9.99
CA ILE A 62 -5.14 -3.20 10.36
C ILE A 62 -4.01 -4.16 9.95
N ARG A 63 -4.26 -5.47 9.99
CA ARG A 63 -3.33 -6.54 9.60
C ARG A 63 -2.71 -6.35 8.22
N GLN A 64 -3.50 -5.88 7.24
CA GLN A 64 -3.04 -5.64 5.87
C GLN A 64 -1.94 -4.59 5.80
N MET A 65 -1.84 -3.71 6.81
CA MET A 65 -0.80 -2.68 6.89
C MET A 65 0.26 -3.01 7.95
N TYR A 66 -0.14 -3.50 9.12
CA TYR A 66 0.76 -3.74 10.26
C TYR A 66 1.78 -4.85 10.00
N TYR A 67 1.36 -5.96 9.38
CA TYR A 67 2.27 -7.10 9.17
C TYR A 67 3.33 -6.78 8.11
N PRO A 68 2.99 -6.21 6.93
CA PRO A 68 3.99 -5.69 6.01
C PRO A 68 4.90 -4.63 6.65
N TYR A 69 4.33 -3.70 7.43
CA TYR A 69 5.09 -2.70 8.16
C TYR A 69 6.18 -3.33 9.06
N ARG A 70 5.78 -4.26 9.94
CA ARG A 70 6.72 -4.96 10.83
C ARG A 70 7.75 -5.77 10.06
N GLN A 71 7.31 -6.49 9.04
CA GLN A 71 8.18 -7.29 8.20
C GLN A 71 9.32 -6.45 7.60
N TRP A 72 8.98 -5.39 6.88
CA TRP A 72 9.98 -4.59 6.18
C TRP A 72 10.84 -3.75 7.12
N LYS A 73 10.30 -3.34 8.26
CA LYS A 73 11.07 -2.65 9.29
C LYS A 73 12.13 -3.58 9.90
N ILE A 74 11.80 -4.85 10.14
CA ILE A 74 12.74 -5.85 10.65
C ILE A 74 13.77 -6.24 9.58
N GLU A 75 13.33 -6.51 8.34
CA GLU A 75 14.21 -6.96 7.26
C GLU A 75 15.26 -5.91 6.85
N THR A 76 14.94 -4.62 6.98
CA THR A 76 15.79 -3.54 6.44
C THR A 76 16.29 -2.54 7.46
N GLY A 77 15.65 -2.44 8.64
CA GLY A 77 15.93 -1.38 9.62
C GLY A 77 15.54 0.02 9.17
N LYS A 78 14.98 0.19 7.97
CA LYS A 78 14.57 1.50 7.44
C LYS A 78 13.29 1.99 8.10
N GLU A 79 13.06 3.30 8.03
CA GLU A 79 11.74 3.87 8.29
C GLU A 79 10.74 3.24 7.31
N VAL A 80 9.60 2.76 7.81
CA VAL A 80 8.54 2.21 6.94
C VAL A 80 7.30 3.07 7.07
N VAL A 81 6.78 3.55 5.95
CA VAL A 81 5.64 4.46 5.89
C VAL A 81 4.50 3.77 5.14
N PRO A 82 3.48 3.27 5.86
CA PRO A 82 2.27 2.75 5.24
C PRO A 82 1.45 3.88 4.62
N VAL A 83 0.94 3.64 3.43
CA VAL A 83 0.05 4.53 2.68
C VAL A 83 -1.16 3.72 2.27
N PHE A 84 -2.33 4.17 2.67
CA PHE A 84 -3.59 3.62 2.20
C PHE A 84 -4.08 4.45 1.01
N PHE A 85 -4.46 3.77 -0.07
CA PHE A 85 -4.97 4.36 -1.30
C PHE A 85 -6.35 3.81 -1.59
N GLU A 86 -7.36 4.68 -1.66
CA GLU A 86 -8.72 4.33 -2.04
C GLU A 86 -9.09 5.00 -3.36
N LYS A 87 -9.65 4.23 -4.30
CA LYS A 87 -10.23 4.76 -5.55
C LYS A 87 -11.73 4.48 -5.61
N SER A 88 -12.50 5.51 -5.92
CA SER A 88 -13.92 5.43 -6.25
C SER A 88 -14.08 5.34 -7.76
N GLY A 89 -14.43 4.15 -8.26
CA GLY A 89 -14.52 3.89 -9.71
C GLY A 89 -15.58 4.71 -10.45
N ASP A 90 -16.63 5.11 -9.73
CA ASP A 90 -17.80 5.85 -10.24
C ASP A 90 -17.57 7.36 -10.37
N THR A 91 -16.86 7.97 -9.42
CA THR A 91 -16.69 9.42 -9.32
C THR A 91 -15.31 9.90 -9.75
N GLY A 92 -14.38 8.98 -10.05
CA GLY A 92 -12.97 9.31 -10.30
C GLY A 92 -12.25 9.86 -9.07
N ARG A 93 -12.87 9.81 -7.88
CA ARG A 93 -12.29 10.29 -6.62
C ARG A 93 -11.22 9.32 -6.13
N ILE A 94 -10.07 9.86 -5.77
CA ILE A 94 -8.98 9.19 -5.08
C ILE A 94 -8.84 9.77 -3.68
N ARG A 95 -8.63 8.92 -2.69
CA ARG A 95 -8.21 9.32 -1.35
C ARG A 95 -6.92 8.62 -0.98
N ILE A 96 -6.02 9.36 -0.36
CA ILE A 96 -4.72 8.87 0.07
C ILE A 96 -4.54 9.25 1.53
N TRP A 97 -4.14 8.28 2.35
CA TRP A 97 -3.80 8.49 3.75
C TRP A 97 -2.39 7.99 3.99
N GLN A 98 -1.53 8.88 4.48
CA GLN A 98 -0.28 8.47 5.08
C GLN A 98 -0.56 8.09 6.53
N LEU A 99 -0.11 6.90 6.91
CA LEU A 99 -0.31 6.32 8.22
C LEU A 99 1.03 6.18 8.92
N GLU A 100 0.97 6.03 10.24
CA GLU A 100 2.10 5.60 11.04
C GLU A 100 1.64 4.70 12.18
N PHE A 101 2.51 3.77 12.57
CA PHE A 101 2.39 3.05 13.84
C PHE A 101 3.32 3.74 14.83
N THR A 102 2.74 4.32 15.88
CA THR A 102 3.48 5.11 16.87
C THR A 102 4.29 4.26 17.84
N ASP A 103 3.93 2.98 17.98
CA ASP A 103 4.71 1.96 18.68
C ASP A 103 4.74 0.70 17.81
N ASP A 104 5.94 0.26 17.49
CA ASP A 104 6.16 -0.95 16.69
C ASP A 104 5.47 -2.16 17.31
N ASN A 105 5.41 -2.27 18.63
CA ASN A 105 4.88 -3.45 19.32
C ASN A 105 3.41 -3.34 19.68
N ASP A 106 2.73 -2.22 19.42
CA ASP A 106 1.29 -2.10 19.63
C ASP A 106 0.54 -2.10 18.29
N TYR A 107 -0.25 -3.13 18.08
CA TYR A 107 -1.09 -3.31 16.89
C TYR A 107 -2.09 -2.18 16.68
N ASN A 108 -2.55 -1.55 17.77
CA ASN A 108 -3.55 -0.51 17.75
C ASN A 108 -2.95 0.90 17.67
N SER A 109 -1.61 1.02 17.60
CA SER A 109 -0.90 2.31 17.60
C SER A 109 -0.99 3.08 16.28
N ILE A 110 -1.77 2.57 15.32
CA ILE A 110 -1.95 3.15 14.00
C ILE A 110 -2.69 4.48 14.08
N ARG A 111 -2.19 5.50 13.37
CA ARG A 111 -2.90 6.77 13.18
C ARG A 111 -2.65 7.37 11.81
N VAL A 112 -3.56 8.25 11.40
CA VAL A 112 -3.42 9.06 10.19
C VAL A 112 -2.50 10.23 10.49
N VAL A 113 -1.42 10.37 9.72
CA VAL A 113 -0.50 11.52 9.78
C VAL A 113 -1.01 12.65 8.93
N ARG A 114 -1.45 12.32 7.71
CA ARG A 114 -2.03 13.27 6.76
C ARG A 114 -2.84 12.53 5.70
N SER A 115 -3.78 13.23 5.10
CA SER A 115 -4.60 12.70 4.02
C SER A 115 -4.89 13.74 2.96
N GLY A 116 -5.22 13.29 1.76
CA GLY A 116 -5.66 14.13 0.65
C GLY A 116 -6.75 13.44 -0.15
N THR A 117 -7.69 14.24 -0.67
CA THR A 117 -8.67 13.80 -1.66
C THR A 117 -8.37 14.47 -2.98
N TYR A 118 -8.36 13.69 -4.04
CA TYR A 118 -8.05 14.12 -5.40
C TYR A 118 -9.14 13.61 -6.34
N PHE A 119 -9.30 14.24 -7.49
CA PHE A 119 -10.22 13.80 -8.53
C PHE A 119 -9.44 13.62 -9.83
N ILE A 120 -9.64 12.49 -10.48
CA ILE A 120 -9.10 12.29 -11.83
C ILE A 120 -10.08 12.94 -12.81
N ASP A 121 -9.62 13.95 -13.52
CA ASP A 121 -10.35 14.49 -14.66
C ASP A 121 -10.35 13.48 -15.81
N GLN A 122 -11.53 12.95 -16.14
CA GLN A 122 -11.69 11.95 -17.19
C GLN A 122 -11.53 12.55 -18.61
N ALA A 123 -11.57 13.87 -18.76
CA ALA A 123 -11.44 14.54 -20.07
C ALA A 123 -10.05 14.33 -20.74
N HIS A 124 -9.04 13.86 -19.99
CA HIS A 124 -7.67 13.70 -20.48
C HIS A 124 -7.16 12.25 -20.53
N LEU A 125 -8.01 11.24 -20.30
CA LEU A 125 -7.62 9.82 -20.37
C LEU A 125 -7.83 9.18 -21.76
N ASN A 126 -8.46 9.89 -22.71
CA ASN A 126 -8.87 9.36 -24.02
C ASN A 126 -7.91 9.69 -25.20
N THR A 127 -6.60 9.80 -24.98
CA THR A 127 -5.64 10.11 -26.08
C THR A 127 -4.82 8.93 -26.60
N LYS A 128 -5.05 7.68 -26.16
CA LYS A 128 -4.44 6.49 -26.80
C LYS A 128 -5.38 5.28 -26.84
N SER A 129 -6.40 5.35 -27.68
CA SER A 129 -7.10 4.16 -28.21
C SER A 129 -7.75 4.50 -29.56
N SER A 130 -6.91 4.72 -30.56
CA SER A 130 -7.32 4.70 -31.98
C SER A 130 -6.11 4.40 -32.85
N ALA A 131 -5.66 3.15 -32.80
CA ALA A 131 -4.90 2.55 -33.89
C ALA A 131 -5.80 1.47 -34.53
N THR A 132 -6.61 1.96 -35.47
CA THR A 132 -6.98 1.35 -36.75
C THR A 132 -7.37 -0.14 -36.78
N SER A 133 -8.68 -0.36 -36.94
CA SER A 133 -9.22 -1.53 -37.64
C SER A 133 -8.65 -1.61 -39.06
N GLY A 134 -7.79 -2.58 -39.32
CA GLY A 134 -7.30 -2.97 -40.65
C GLY A 134 -7.93 -4.29 -41.08
N SER A 135 -8.53 -4.25 -42.26
CA SER A 135 -9.29 -5.27 -42.99
C SER A 135 -8.74 -6.70 -43.06
N SER A 136 -9.68 -7.63 -43.18
CA SER A 136 -9.58 -9.01 -43.65
C SER A 136 -8.88 -9.19 -45.01
N ASN A 137 -7.99 -10.19 -45.08
CA ASN A 137 -7.90 -11.28 -46.08
C ASN A 137 -6.68 -12.14 -45.66
N THR A 138 -6.73 -13.47 -45.59
CA THR A 138 -6.71 -14.39 -46.74
C THR A 138 -7.08 -15.82 -46.30
N PHE A 139 -7.81 -16.52 -47.20
CA PHE A 139 -8.30 -17.90 -47.23
C PHE A 139 -9.46 -18.29 -46.31
#